data_AF-A0A961C1B2-F1
#
_entry.id   AF-A0A961C1B2-F1
#
_cell.length_a   1.000
_cell.length_b   1.000
_cell.length_c   1.000
_cell.angle_alpha   90.00
_cell.angle_beta   90.00
_cell.angle_gamma   90.00
#
_symmetry.space_group_name_H-M   'P 1'
#
loop_
_entity.id
_entity.type
_entity.pdbx_description
1 polymer ?
#
loop_
_entity_poly.entity_id
_entity_poly.type
_entity_poly.pdbx_seq_one_letter_code
_entity_poly.pdbx_strand_id
1 'polypeptide(L)'
;EWADENGDLGPVYGVQWRSWPAPNGAHIDQIEQLIHRLKHNPNSRRHIVTAWNPAEVEEMALPPCHCLFQFYVADDKLSCQLYQRSADIFLGVPFNIASYALLTHMVAQVTGLRVGDFVHTLGDAHLYLNHLDQAREQLTRTPRALPRLALTPRPRLEDYAIEDVQLLDYDPHPAIKAPIAV
;
A
#
# COMPACT_ATOMS: atom_id res chain seq x y z
N GLU A 1 -14.68 1.36 13.68
CA GLU A 1 -15.23 2.71 13.38
C GLU A 1 -15.94 2.74 12.03
N TRP A 2 -15.36 2.20 10.96
CA TRP A 2 -15.95 2.23 9.61
C TRP A 2 -16.72 0.98 9.19
N ALA A 3 -16.61 -0.11 9.94
CA ALA A 3 -17.36 -1.33 9.64
C ALA A 3 -18.83 -1.17 10.06
N ASP A 4 -19.72 -1.81 9.31
CA ASP A 4 -21.14 -1.90 9.68
C ASP A 4 -21.36 -2.83 10.89
N GLU A 5 -22.63 -3.07 11.24
CA GLU A 5 -23.01 -3.92 12.37
C GLU A 5 -22.56 -5.39 12.24
N ASN A 6 -22.24 -5.86 11.04
CA ASN A 6 -21.75 -7.20 10.75
C ASN A 6 -20.23 -7.27 10.64
N GLY A 7 -19.54 -6.13 10.67
CA GLY A 7 -18.10 -6.04 10.49
C GLY A 7 -17.67 -5.82 9.03
N ASP A 8 -18.61 -5.54 8.13
CA ASP A 8 -18.34 -5.35 6.70
C ASP A 8 -17.94 -3.90 6.38
N LEU A 9 -17.02 -3.74 5.43
CA LEU A 9 -16.54 -2.43 4.95
C LEU A 9 -17.04 -2.10 3.52
N GLY A 10 -17.90 -2.94 2.96
CA GLY A 10 -18.24 -2.92 1.54
C GLY A 10 -17.08 -3.39 0.64
N PRO A 11 -17.15 -3.15 -0.67
CA PRO A 11 -16.19 -3.68 -1.65
C PRO A 11 -14.88 -2.88 -1.70
N VAL A 12 -14.27 -2.58 -0.55
CA VAL A 12 -13.02 -1.83 -0.44
C VAL A 12 -11.80 -2.64 -0.87
N TYR A 13 -10.71 -1.95 -1.24
CA TYR A 13 -9.35 -2.44 -1.49
C TYR A 13 -9.22 -3.90 -1.94
N GLY A 14 -9.19 -4.85 -1.00
CA GLY A 14 -9.01 -6.28 -1.27
C GLY A 14 -10.03 -6.85 -2.26
N VAL A 15 -11.29 -6.43 -2.19
CA VAL A 15 -12.33 -6.83 -3.15
C VAL A 15 -11.97 -6.33 -4.54
N GLN A 16 -11.57 -5.06 -4.68
CA GLN A 16 -11.15 -4.51 -5.96
C GLN A 16 -9.86 -5.16 -6.49
N TRP A 17 -8.92 -5.48 -5.61
CA TRP A 17 -7.63 -6.04 -6.02
C TRP A 17 -7.75 -7.49 -6.49
N ARG A 18 -8.60 -8.29 -5.84
CA ARG A 18 -8.68 -9.75 -6.05
C ARG A 18 -9.94 -10.19 -6.80
N SER A 19 -10.99 -9.38 -6.78
CA SER A 19 -12.33 -9.76 -7.24
C SER A 19 -13.06 -8.61 -7.93
N TRP A 20 -12.38 -7.76 -8.70
CA TRP A 20 -13.01 -6.63 -9.38
C TRP A 20 -14.13 -7.12 -10.32
N PRO A 21 -15.38 -6.60 -10.21
CA PRO A 21 -16.49 -7.06 -11.02
C PRO A 21 -16.36 -6.62 -12.48
N ALA A 22 -16.44 -7.57 -13.41
CA ALA A 22 -16.46 -7.30 -14.84
C ALA A 22 -17.92 -7.21 -15.37
N PRO A 23 -18.18 -6.44 -16.44
CA PRO A 23 -19.53 -6.30 -17.00
C PRO A 23 -20.21 -7.60 -17.44
N ASN A 24 -19.42 -8.66 -17.68
CA ASN A 24 -19.91 -9.99 -18.05
C ASN A 24 -20.21 -10.89 -16.84
N GLY A 25 -20.16 -10.37 -15.62
CA GLY A 25 -20.38 -11.11 -14.38
C GLY A 25 -19.18 -11.93 -13.89
N ALA A 26 -18.03 -11.86 -14.58
CA ALA A 26 -16.79 -12.45 -14.09
C ALA A 26 -16.09 -11.52 -13.08
N HIS A 27 -15.05 -12.02 -12.42
CA HIS A 27 -14.16 -11.23 -11.59
C HIS A 27 -12.76 -11.13 -12.19
N ILE A 28 -12.10 -9.99 -11.98
CA ILE A 28 -10.74 -9.71 -12.41
C ILE A 28 -9.85 -9.70 -11.15
N ASP A 29 -8.99 -10.70 -11.00
CA ASP A 29 -7.89 -10.67 -10.03
C ASP A 29 -6.73 -9.85 -10.60
N GLN A 30 -6.64 -8.58 -10.19
CA GLN A 30 -5.61 -7.66 -10.66
C GLN A 30 -4.23 -8.06 -10.14
N ILE A 31 -4.14 -8.69 -8.96
CA ILE A 31 -2.87 -9.11 -8.34
C ILE A 31 -2.30 -10.33 -9.06
N GLU A 32 -3.12 -11.34 -9.32
CA GLU A 32 -2.70 -12.53 -10.08
C GLU A 32 -2.24 -12.12 -11.49
N GLN A 33 -3.01 -11.28 -12.18
CA GLN A 33 -2.63 -10.76 -13.50
C GLN A 33 -1.34 -9.94 -13.45
N LEU A 34 -1.14 -9.12 -12.41
CA LEU A 34 0.08 -8.36 -12.20
C LEU A 34 1.29 -9.30 -12.08
N ILE A 35 1.24 -10.30 -11.20
CA ILE A 35 2.34 -11.25 -11.01
C ILE A 35 2.65 -12.01 -12.30
N HIS A 36 1.62 -12.50 -12.99
CA HIS A 36 1.79 -13.16 -14.28
C HIS A 36 2.46 -12.23 -15.30
N ARG A 37 2.01 -10.98 -15.42
CA ARG A 37 2.58 -10.01 -16.38
C ARG A 37 4.02 -9.64 -16.02
N LEU A 38 4.35 -9.45 -14.75
CA LEU A 38 5.72 -9.14 -14.33
C LEU A 38 6.71 -10.27 -14.69
N LYS A 39 6.27 -11.53 -14.58
CA LYS A 39 7.10 -12.70 -14.94
C LYS A 39 7.30 -12.86 -16.45
N HIS A 40 6.30 -12.50 -17.28
CA HIS A 40 6.32 -12.80 -18.72
C HIS A 40 6.51 -11.59 -19.64
N ASN A 41 6.26 -10.37 -19.14
CA ASN A 41 6.41 -9.12 -19.87
C ASN A 41 6.76 -7.96 -18.92
N PRO A 42 7.93 -8.00 -18.24
CA PRO A 42 8.32 -7.05 -17.20
C PRO A 42 8.47 -5.61 -17.69
N ASN A 43 8.69 -5.41 -18.99
CA ASN A 43 8.88 -4.09 -19.60
C ASN A 43 7.56 -3.38 -19.94
N SER A 44 6.43 -3.98 -19.58
CA SER A 44 5.11 -3.41 -19.85
C SER A 44 4.91 -2.12 -19.05
N ARG A 45 4.34 -1.11 -19.71
CA ARG A 45 3.92 0.15 -19.06
C ARG A 45 2.51 0.06 -18.45
N ARG A 46 2.00 -1.16 -18.24
CA ARG A 46 0.60 -1.45 -17.85
C ARG A 46 0.50 -2.39 -16.65
N HIS A 47 1.53 -2.46 -15.81
CA HIS A 47 1.49 -3.18 -14.54
C HIS A 47 0.76 -2.35 -13.49
N ILE A 48 -0.55 -2.15 -13.69
CA ILE A 48 -1.38 -1.26 -12.89
C ILE A 48 -2.38 -2.10 -12.09
N VAL A 49 -2.62 -1.67 -10.85
CA VAL A 49 -3.73 -2.11 -10.01
C VAL A 49 -4.47 -0.89 -9.51
N THR A 50 -5.80 -0.92 -9.56
CA THR A 50 -6.67 0.15 -9.08
C THR A 50 -7.68 -0.37 -8.07
N ALA A 51 -7.85 0.36 -6.97
CA ALA A 51 -8.96 0.20 -6.04
C ALA A 51 -10.13 1.15 -6.39
N TRP A 52 -9.94 2.11 -7.29
CA TRP A 52 -10.97 3.08 -7.62
C TRP A 52 -11.92 2.53 -8.67
N ASN A 53 -13.03 1.95 -8.23
CA ASN A 53 -14.13 1.50 -9.09
C ASN A 53 -15.29 2.50 -9.06
N PRO A 54 -15.49 3.32 -10.12
CA PRO A 54 -16.59 4.29 -10.17
C PRO A 54 -17.99 3.68 -10.04
N ALA A 55 -18.15 2.39 -10.33
CA ALA A 55 -19.44 1.70 -10.21
C ALA A 55 -19.78 1.30 -8.76
N GLU A 56 -18.79 1.17 -7.88
CA GLU A 56 -18.97 0.66 -6.51
C GLU A 56 -18.46 1.63 -5.44
N VAL A 57 -17.82 2.75 -5.81
CA VAL A 57 -17.15 3.64 -4.85
C VAL A 57 -18.10 4.22 -3.79
N GLU A 58 -19.37 4.44 -4.16
CA GLU A 58 -20.41 4.93 -3.25
C GLU A 58 -20.95 3.85 -2.29
N GLU A 59 -20.65 2.57 -2.56
CA GLU A 59 -21.02 1.43 -1.71
C GLU A 59 -19.92 1.08 -0.69
N MET A 60 -18.77 1.75 -0.76
CA MET A 60 -17.64 1.54 0.14
C MET A 60 -17.80 2.38 1.40
N ALA A 61 -17.59 1.77 2.57
CA ALA A 61 -17.66 2.48 3.86
C ALA A 61 -16.73 3.71 3.90
N LEU A 62 -15.56 3.59 3.27
CA LEU A 62 -14.70 4.71 2.93
C LEU A 62 -14.13 4.52 1.52
N PRO A 63 -14.28 5.51 0.63
CA PRO A 63 -13.66 5.45 -0.69
C PRO A 63 -12.12 5.29 -0.57
N PRO A 64 -11.46 4.50 -1.42
CA PRO A 64 -10.05 4.18 -1.29
C PRO A 64 -9.17 5.43 -1.27
N CYS A 65 -8.33 5.59 -0.24
CA CYS A 65 -7.37 6.69 -0.17
C CYS A 65 -6.19 6.42 -1.12
N HIS A 66 -5.65 5.20 -1.10
CA HIS A 66 -4.61 4.72 -2.00
C HIS A 66 -5.26 4.02 -3.20
N CYS A 67 -5.49 4.80 -4.27
CA CYS A 67 -6.46 4.49 -5.32
C CYS A 67 -5.86 3.66 -6.46
N LEU A 68 -4.61 3.93 -6.83
CA LEU A 68 -3.98 3.34 -8.00
C LEU A 68 -2.48 3.21 -7.75
N PHE A 69 -1.92 2.06 -8.11
CA PHE A 69 -0.47 1.89 -8.12
C PHE A 69 0.00 1.18 -9.38
N GLN A 70 1.22 1.52 -9.79
CA GLN A 70 1.87 1.00 -10.96
C GLN A 70 3.26 0.45 -10.62
N PHE A 71 3.54 -0.76 -11.09
CA PHE A 71 4.89 -1.32 -11.05
C PHE A 71 5.68 -1.02 -12.33
N TYR A 72 6.99 -0.92 -12.18
CA TYR A 72 7.94 -0.71 -13.26
C TYR A 72 9.21 -1.54 -13.02
N VAL A 73 9.77 -2.11 -14.08
CA VAL A 73 11.02 -2.88 -14.01
C VAL A 73 12.09 -2.21 -14.87
N ALA A 74 13.26 -1.97 -14.26
CA ALA A 74 14.48 -1.56 -14.95
C ALA A 74 15.69 -2.16 -14.22
N ASP A 75 16.68 -2.64 -14.97
CA ASP A 75 17.91 -3.25 -14.42
C ASP A 75 17.65 -4.33 -13.36
N ASP A 76 16.66 -5.19 -13.62
CA ASP A 76 16.15 -6.25 -12.72
C ASP A 76 15.69 -5.73 -11.35
N LYS A 77 15.28 -4.46 -11.27
CA LYS A 77 14.71 -3.83 -10.08
C LYS A 77 13.25 -3.47 -10.30
N LEU A 78 12.39 -3.92 -9.39
CA LEU A 78 10.98 -3.62 -9.32
C LEU A 78 10.76 -2.34 -8.50
N SER A 79 10.23 -1.31 -9.16
CA SER A 79 9.79 -0.07 -8.52
C SER A 79 8.26 -0.01 -8.48
N CYS A 80 7.70 0.69 -7.50
CA CYS A 80 6.26 0.87 -7.34
C CYS A 80 5.94 2.36 -7.19
N GLN A 81 5.02 2.87 -8.01
CA GLN A 81 4.44 4.19 -7.83
C GLN A 81 3.03 4.07 -7.29
N LEU A 82 2.73 4.76 -6.19
CA LEU A 82 1.38 4.87 -5.62
C LEU A 82 0.82 6.28 -5.87
N TYR A 83 -0.42 6.37 -6.36
CA TYR A 83 -1.25 7.55 -6.27
C TYR A 83 -2.25 7.42 -5.11
N GLN A 84 -2.10 8.28 -4.12
CA GLN A 84 -3.00 8.41 -2.97
C GLN A 84 -3.78 9.72 -3.05
N ARG A 85 -5.09 9.67 -3.29
CA ARG A 85 -5.92 10.86 -3.53
C ARG A 85 -6.03 11.78 -2.32
N SER A 86 -5.95 11.23 -1.11
CA SER A 86 -6.17 11.91 0.16
C SER A 86 -5.27 11.29 1.22
N ALA A 87 -4.49 12.13 1.90
CA ALA A 87 -3.34 11.71 2.68
C ALA A 87 -3.24 12.51 3.98
N ASP A 88 -3.72 11.90 5.07
CA ASP A 88 -3.38 12.32 6.43
C ASP A 88 -1.87 12.10 6.62
N ILE A 89 -1.12 13.20 6.64
CA ILE A 89 0.33 13.20 6.73
C ILE A 89 0.83 12.62 8.06
N PHE A 90 0.09 12.80 9.16
CA PHE A 90 0.58 12.43 10.49
C PHE A 90 0.25 10.98 10.83
N LEU A 91 -1.00 10.57 10.66
CA LEU A 91 -1.42 9.20 10.99
C LEU A 91 -1.32 8.27 9.79
N GLY A 92 -1.85 8.65 8.63
CA GLY A 92 -2.06 7.73 7.50
C GLY A 92 -0.78 7.41 6.71
N VAL A 93 -0.10 8.46 6.23
CA VAL A 93 1.03 8.35 5.31
C VAL A 93 2.16 7.42 5.81
N PRO A 94 2.57 7.45 7.09
CA PRO A 94 3.58 6.52 7.61
C PRO A 94 3.19 5.04 7.40
N PHE A 95 1.93 4.67 7.62
CA PHE A 95 1.44 3.31 7.35
C PHE A 95 1.37 3.01 5.86
N ASN A 96 0.96 3.98 5.04
CA ASN A 96 0.87 3.79 3.60
C ASN A 96 2.26 3.54 2.98
N ILE A 97 3.29 4.28 3.41
CA ILE A 97 4.68 4.07 2.97
C ILE A 97 5.15 2.67 3.35
N ALA A 98 4.99 2.27 4.61
CA ALA A 98 5.43 0.95 5.07
C ALA A 98 4.70 -0.20 4.35
N SER A 99 3.38 -0.06 4.15
CA SER A 99 2.55 -1.05 3.46
C SER A 99 2.99 -1.27 2.02
N TYR A 100 3.17 -0.20 1.24
CA TYR A 100 3.56 -0.32 -0.17
C TYR A 100 5.05 -0.67 -0.36
N ALA A 101 5.92 -0.28 0.58
CA ALA A 101 7.28 -0.79 0.61
C ALA A 101 7.29 -2.32 0.82
N LEU A 102 6.56 -2.83 1.83
CA LEU A 102 6.45 -4.26 2.08
C LEU A 102 5.85 -5.00 0.87
N LEU A 103 4.76 -4.48 0.29
CA LEU A 103 4.16 -5.06 -0.92
C LEU A 103 5.18 -5.12 -2.08
N THR A 104 5.97 -4.06 -2.28
CA THR A 104 7.01 -4.03 -3.31
C THR A 104 8.07 -5.09 -3.08
N HIS A 105 8.51 -5.29 -1.83
CA HIS A 105 9.44 -6.36 -1.46
C HIS A 105 8.84 -7.76 -1.72
N MET A 106 7.59 -8.00 -1.32
CA MET A 106 6.91 -9.28 -1.54
C MET A 106 6.75 -9.58 -3.04
N VAL A 107 6.31 -8.60 -3.84
CA VAL A 107 6.16 -8.76 -5.30
C VAL A 107 7.51 -8.99 -5.96
N ALA A 108 8.54 -8.23 -5.58
CA ALA A 108 9.89 -8.43 -6.10
C ALA A 108 10.38 -9.86 -5.81
N GLN A 109 10.19 -10.35 -4.58
CA GLN A 109 10.59 -11.70 -4.20
C GLN A 109 9.89 -12.78 -5.03
N VAL A 110 8.57 -12.76 -5.14
CA VAL A 110 7.82 -13.82 -5.87
C VAL A 110 8.02 -13.76 -7.39
N THR A 111 8.51 -12.64 -7.90
CA THR A 111 8.84 -12.45 -9.33
C THR A 111 10.33 -12.60 -9.64
N GLY A 112 11.17 -12.84 -8.64
CA GLY A 112 12.62 -13.00 -8.81
C GLY A 112 13.36 -11.70 -9.13
N LEU A 113 12.75 -10.55 -8.83
CA LEU A 113 13.33 -9.23 -9.05
C LEU A 113 13.96 -8.68 -7.76
N ARG A 114 14.86 -7.72 -7.92
CA ARG A 114 15.37 -6.92 -6.80
C ARG A 114 14.43 -5.75 -6.53
N VAL A 115 14.54 -5.14 -5.37
CA VAL A 115 13.78 -3.92 -5.05
C VAL A 115 14.41 -2.69 -5.69
N GLY A 116 13.57 -1.85 -6.27
CA GLY A 116 13.88 -0.52 -6.78
C GLY A 116 13.28 0.56 -5.88
N ASP A 117 12.68 1.57 -6.50
CA ASP A 117 12.16 2.73 -5.79
C ASP A 117 10.68 2.58 -5.43
N PHE A 118 10.30 3.16 -4.29
CA PHE A 118 8.90 3.45 -3.99
C PHE A 118 8.63 4.94 -4.20
N VAL A 119 7.73 5.27 -5.14
CA VAL A 119 7.36 6.65 -5.49
C VAL A 119 5.95 6.92 -4.99
N HIS A 120 5.82 7.77 -3.98
CA HIS A 120 4.53 8.10 -3.38
C HIS A 120 4.03 9.45 -3.89
N THR A 121 2.97 9.44 -4.68
CA THR A 121 2.29 10.64 -5.17
C THR A 121 1.04 10.90 -4.34
N LEU A 122 0.95 12.08 -3.75
CA LEU A 122 -0.19 12.52 -2.93
C LEU A 122 -1.05 13.51 -3.72
N GLY A 123 -2.37 13.34 -3.66
CA GLY A 123 -3.36 14.32 -4.10
C GLY A 123 -3.54 15.41 -3.03
N ASP A 124 -4.62 15.32 -2.26
CA ASP A 124 -4.79 16.15 -1.07
C ASP A 124 -3.89 15.64 0.06
N ALA A 125 -2.77 16.33 0.28
CA ALA A 125 -1.88 16.10 1.41
C ALA A 125 -2.20 17.10 2.54
N HIS A 126 -2.70 16.60 3.67
CA HIS A 126 -3.21 17.45 4.75
C HIS A 126 -2.72 17.00 6.12
N LEU A 127 -2.78 17.95 7.05
CA LEU A 127 -2.53 17.75 8.47
C LEU A 127 -3.74 18.28 9.24
N TYR A 128 -4.33 17.45 10.10
CA TYR A 128 -5.46 17.89 10.92
C TYR A 128 -5.03 18.91 11.98
N LEU A 129 -5.90 19.86 12.28
CA LEU A 129 -5.60 20.93 13.25
C LEU A 129 -5.32 20.40 14.66
N ASN A 130 -5.95 19.28 15.05
CA ASN A 130 -5.73 18.60 16.32
C ASN A 130 -4.45 17.74 16.35
N HIS A 131 -3.66 17.73 15.27
CA HIS A 131 -2.36 17.04 15.16
C HIS A 131 -1.16 18.00 15.09
N LEU A 132 -1.38 19.32 15.15
CA LEU A 132 -0.31 20.30 14.96
C LEU A 132 0.79 20.21 16.02
N ASP A 133 0.43 19.96 17.29
CA ASP A 133 1.42 19.88 18.37
C ASP A 133 2.25 18.61 18.27
N GLN A 134 1.61 17.48 17.92
CA GLN A 134 2.28 16.22 17.65
C GLN A 134 3.25 16.32 16.46
N ALA A 135 2.82 16.98 15.38
CA ALA A 135 3.66 17.20 14.21
C ALA A 135 4.87 18.10 14.56
N ARG A 136 4.65 19.18 15.33
CA ARG A 136 5.74 20.05 15.82
C ARG A 136 6.74 19.27 16.68
N GLU A 137 6.25 18.44 17.61
CA GLU A 137 7.12 17.59 18.43
C GLU A 137 7.96 16.65 17.56
N GLN A 138 7.33 15.98 16.59
CA GLN A 138 8.03 15.07 15.68
C GLN A 138 9.13 15.79 14.88
N LEU A 139 8.87 17.02 14.41
CA LEU A 139 9.83 17.84 13.66
C LEU A 139 11.05 18.27 14.48
N THR A 140 11.01 18.21 15.81
CA THR A 140 12.19 18.48 16.65
C THR A 140 13.16 17.31 16.71
N ARG A 141 12.76 16.12 16.25
CA ARG A 141 13.53 14.87 16.37
C ARG A 141 14.39 14.65 15.14
N THR A 142 15.66 14.32 15.34
CA THR A 142 16.56 13.93 14.24
C THR A 142 16.21 12.53 13.74
N PRO A 143 16.00 12.31 12.43
CA PRO A 143 15.82 10.97 11.87
C PRO A 143 17.00 10.05 12.21
N ARG A 144 16.70 8.81 12.58
CA ARG A 144 17.69 7.75 12.81
C ARG A 144 17.90 6.93 11.54
N ALA A 145 18.85 5.99 11.58
CA ALA A 145 19.05 5.06 10.48
C ALA A 145 17.75 4.29 10.16
N LEU A 146 17.50 4.06 8.87
CA LEU A 146 16.38 3.24 8.44
C LEU A 146 16.58 1.79 8.90
N PRO A 147 15.49 1.10 9.31
CA PRO A 147 15.56 -0.32 9.60
C PRO A 147 15.82 -1.14 8.33
N ARG A 148 16.10 -2.42 8.52
CA ARG A 148 16.22 -3.39 7.41
C ARG A 148 15.05 -4.36 7.46
N LEU A 149 14.40 -4.58 6.32
CA LEU A 149 13.38 -5.63 6.20
C LEU A 149 14.06 -6.98 5.92
N ALA A 150 13.83 -7.94 6.80
CA ALA A 150 14.09 -9.35 6.55
C ALA A 150 12.75 -10.03 6.21
N LEU A 151 12.67 -10.59 5.00
CA LEU A 151 11.46 -11.19 4.45
C LEU A 151 11.74 -12.66 4.09
N THR A 152 11.01 -13.58 4.71
CA THR A 152 11.12 -15.02 4.39
C THR A 152 10.56 -15.28 2.99
N PRO A 153 11.34 -15.89 2.06
CA PRO A 153 10.86 -16.14 0.70
C PRO A 153 9.64 -17.08 0.65
N ARG A 154 8.67 -16.75 -0.19
CA ARG A 154 7.48 -17.56 -0.46
C ARG A 154 7.31 -17.80 -1.96
N PRO A 155 6.63 -18.88 -2.38
CA PRO A 155 6.41 -19.14 -3.81
C PRO A 155 5.32 -18.24 -4.40
N ARG A 156 4.33 -17.84 -3.59
CA ARG A 156 3.21 -16.98 -4.00
C ARG A 156 2.94 -15.90 -2.95
N LEU A 157 2.23 -14.83 -3.35
CA LEU A 157 1.92 -13.70 -2.46
C LEU A 157 0.99 -14.12 -1.31
N GLU A 158 0.05 -15.01 -1.59
CA GLU A 158 -0.93 -15.53 -0.63
C GLU A 158 -0.33 -16.47 0.42
N ASP A 159 0.91 -16.92 0.24
CA ASP A 159 1.59 -17.83 1.18
C ASP A 159 2.32 -17.08 2.31
N TYR A 160 2.34 -15.75 2.27
CA TYR A 160 2.95 -14.92 3.30
C TYR A 160 2.10 -14.88 4.57
N ALA A 161 2.77 -15.04 5.71
CA ALA A 161 2.21 -14.84 7.04
C ALA A 161 2.96 -13.72 7.79
N ILE A 162 2.42 -13.27 8.92
CA ILE A 162 3.02 -12.16 9.68
C ILE A 162 4.42 -12.53 10.19
N GLU A 163 4.67 -13.80 10.49
CA GLU A 163 5.95 -14.32 10.97
C GLU A 163 7.05 -14.26 9.91
N ASP A 164 6.69 -14.12 8.63
CA ASP A 164 7.64 -14.00 7.52
C ASP A 164 8.24 -12.59 7.41
N VAL A 165 7.68 -11.61 8.13
CA VAL A 165 8.06 -10.20 8.04
C VAL A 165 8.76 -9.77 9.32
N GLN A 166 10.05 -9.50 9.24
CA GLN A 166 10.85 -9.02 10.37
C GLN A 166 11.49 -7.67 10.06
N LEU A 167 11.35 -6.72 10.98
CA LEU A 167 11.97 -5.42 10.90
C LEU A 167 13.19 -5.39 11.83
N LEU A 168 14.38 -5.47 11.24
CA LEU A 168 15.65 -5.49 11.95
C LEU A 168 16.16 -4.06 12.19
N ASP A 169 16.84 -3.86 13.31
CA ASP A 169 17.50 -2.59 13.66
C ASP A 169 16.55 -1.38 13.72
N TYR A 170 15.26 -1.61 13.99
CA TYR A 170 14.29 -0.54 14.16
C TYR A 170 14.42 0.12 15.54
N ASP A 171 15.08 1.27 15.56
CA ASP A 171 15.28 2.10 16.76
C ASP A 171 14.50 3.42 16.64
N PRO A 172 13.16 3.42 16.79
CA PRO A 172 12.36 4.63 16.67
C PRO A 172 12.47 5.52 17.91
N HIS A 173 12.20 6.81 17.71
CA HIS A 173 11.88 7.70 18.84
C HIS A 173 10.57 7.25 19.52
N PRO A 174 10.28 7.68 20.77
CA PRO A 174 9.04 7.31 21.47
C PRO A 174 7.78 7.63 20.67
N ALA A 175 6.77 6.77 20.76
CA ALA A 175 5.50 6.96 20.05
C ALA A 175 4.82 8.29 20.45
N ILE A 176 4.28 8.99 19.45
CA ILE A 176 3.44 10.18 19.64
C ILE A 176 2.00 9.78 19.38
N LYS A 177 1.11 9.96 20.36
CA LYS A 177 -0.31 9.63 20.21
C LYS A 177 -1.07 10.80 19.62
N ALA A 178 -1.91 10.55 18.62
CA ALA A 178 -2.85 11.51 18.08
C ALA A 178 -4.23 10.85 17.89
N PRO A 179 -5.34 11.57 18.14
CA PRO A 179 -6.70 11.05 17.93
C PRO A 179 -7.00 10.92 16.44
N ILE A 180 -7.72 9.88 16.03
CA ILE A 180 -8.23 9.76 14.65
C ILE A 180 -9.26 10.87 14.41
N ALA A 181 -9.19 11.52 13.25
CA ALA A 181 -10.24 12.41 12.80
C ALA A 181 -11.35 11.56 12.16
N VAL A 182 -12.58 11.69 12.67
CA VAL A 182 -13.79 11.09 12.09
C VAL A 182 -14.48 12.12 11.21
#